data_AF-A0A6I4UQU6-F1
#
_entry.id   AF-A0A6I4UQU6-F1
#
_cell.length_a   1.000
_cell.length_b   1.000
_cell.length_c   1.000
_cell.angle_alpha   90.00
_cell.angle_beta   90.00
_cell.angle_gamma   90.00
#
_symmetry.space_group_name_H-M   'P 1'
#
loop_
_entity.id
_entity.type
_entity.pdbx_description
1 polymer ?
#
loop_
_entity_poly.entity_id
_entity_poly.type
_entity_poly.pdbx_seq_one_letter_code
_entity_poly.pdbx_strand_id
1 'polypeptide(L)'
;MITSNGGGALGAVSIAEGQTVVTQVAASGAPGVTITYTIAGGVDAGRFTINPVTGQLSFVAAPDFEAPADSDGDNLYEVIVSASDGSFTDTQTLNVSVGDRSVAARLIAPDGFAGGIGGTTAVFLTSGFQDIRIIDAPGRIALSGAPGGDDIIRFAGAASAYTITRVGSRVEIADGDTRVSIPVSPTGINVVFADGVRTLAIVGSNLQIGSQVATNTAAVITAPAEPGPLPDLADPDARGRLIVAEGSPVIVDGNVDVFGTSFDAETFTIVGGDVAIRGGFTGGNDTIGFDEPASAYTAVRVGSNVFIEGGDTRVSIPISPGGVILLFGSDQR
;
A
#
# COMPACT_ATOMS: atom_id res chain seq x y z
N MET A 1 43.67 1.50 2.95
CA MET A 1 42.63 1.99 3.89
C MET A 1 41.30 2.04 3.19
N ILE A 2 40.21 1.74 3.88
CA ILE A 2 38.85 1.87 3.37
C ILE A 2 38.51 3.35 3.20
N THR A 3 37.87 3.71 2.10
CA THR A 3 37.50 5.09 1.74
C THR A 3 36.01 5.27 1.49
N SER A 4 35.27 4.18 1.28
CA SER A 4 33.80 4.18 1.15
C SER A 4 33.08 4.42 2.49
N ASN A 5 31.79 4.81 2.42
CA ASN A 5 30.88 4.92 3.57
C ASN A 5 31.43 5.75 4.74
N GLY A 6 32.23 6.79 4.44
CA GLY A 6 32.85 7.66 5.43
C GLY A 6 34.29 7.30 5.81
N GLY A 7 34.82 6.15 5.38
CA GLY A 7 36.23 5.75 5.51
C GLY A 7 36.80 5.64 6.94
N GLY A 8 35.98 5.85 7.97
CA GLY A 8 36.34 5.69 9.38
C GLY A 8 36.00 4.31 9.92
N ALA A 9 36.22 4.11 11.22
CA ALA A 9 35.93 2.84 11.90
C ALA A 9 34.43 2.46 11.88
N LEU A 10 33.55 3.46 11.81
CA LEU A 10 32.11 3.29 11.67
C LEU A 10 31.64 3.96 10.37
N GLY A 11 30.83 3.25 9.60
CA GLY A 11 30.08 3.76 8.47
C GLY A 11 28.60 3.42 8.61
N ALA A 12 27.74 4.22 7.98
CA ALA A 12 26.31 3.97 7.94
C ALA A 12 25.84 3.92 6.50
N VAL A 13 24.96 2.97 6.21
CA VAL A 13 24.30 2.82 4.92
C VAL A 13 22.81 2.65 5.20
N SER A 14 21.96 3.34 4.44
CA SER A 14 20.53 3.08 4.47
C SER A 14 20.12 2.51 3.13
N ILE A 15 19.43 1.39 3.17
CA ILE A 15 18.80 0.79 2.01
C ILE A 15 17.32 0.63 2.29
N ALA A 16 16.55 0.50 1.24
CA ALA A 16 15.18 0.05 1.34
C ALA A 16 15.14 -1.49 1.31
N GLU A 17 14.14 -2.08 1.94
CA GLU A 17 13.92 -3.53 1.96
C GLU A 17 13.71 -4.13 0.55
N GLY A 18 13.67 -5.47 0.47
CA GLY A 18 13.43 -6.18 -0.78
C GLY A 18 14.61 -6.13 -1.77
N GLN A 19 15.74 -5.53 -1.39
CA GLN A 19 16.95 -5.44 -2.21
C GLN A 19 18.14 -6.10 -1.51
N THR A 20 18.95 -6.86 -2.25
CA THR A 20 20.14 -7.51 -1.68
C THR A 20 21.39 -6.64 -1.75
N VAL A 21 21.53 -5.76 -2.74
CA VAL A 21 22.75 -4.95 -2.88
C VAL A 21 22.77 -3.84 -1.84
N VAL A 22 23.83 -3.78 -1.03
CA VAL A 22 23.98 -2.80 0.05
C VAL A 22 24.81 -1.60 -0.42
N THR A 23 26.08 -1.85 -0.73
CA THR A 23 27.05 -0.83 -1.11
C THR A 23 28.26 -1.48 -1.78
N GLN A 24 29.17 -0.67 -2.31
CA GLN A 24 30.49 -1.11 -2.73
C GLN A 24 31.54 -0.59 -1.75
N VAL A 25 32.22 -1.52 -1.06
CA VAL A 25 33.37 -1.20 -0.23
C VAL A 25 34.55 -0.87 -1.14
N ALA A 26 35.13 0.31 -0.95
CA ALA A 26 36.28 0.78 -1.71
C ALA A 26 37.42 1.10 -0.75
N ALA A 27 38.64 0.76 -1.15
CA ALA A 27 39.85 1.05 -0.40
C ALA A 27 40.97 1.55 -1.32
N SER A 28 41.87 2.35 -0.76
CA SER A 28 43.10 2.80 -1.41
C SER A 28 44.30 1.94 -0.98
N GLY A 29 45.17 1.66 -1.95
CA GLY A 29 46.43 0.94 -1.77
C GLY A 29 47.52 1.54 -2.67
N ALA A 30 48.77 1.08 -2.51
CA ALA A 30 49.87 1.54 -3.35
C ALA A 30 49.68 1.11 -4.82
N PRO A 31 50.24 1.85 -5.79
CA PRO A 31 50.12 1.49 -7.20
C PRO A 31 50.61 0.05 -7.50
N GLY A 32 49.80 -0.72 -8.21
CA GLY A 32 50.12 -2.11 -8.58
C GLY A 32 49.78 -3.17 -7.53
N VAL A 33 49.21 -2.76 -6.39
CA VAL A 33 48.82 -3.67 -5.30
C VAL A 33 47.34 -4.04 -5.45
N THR A 34 47.04 -5.34 -5.34
CA THR A 34 45.67 -5.84 -5.37
C THR A 34 45.08 -5.79 -3.97
N ILE A 35 43.88 -5.24 -3.85
CA ILE A 35 43.12 -5.22 -2.60
C ILE A 35 42.10 -6.35 -2.62
N THR A 36 42.06 -7.12 -1.53
CA THR A 36 41.04 -8.15 -1.30
C THR A 36 40.07 -7.69 -0.23
N TYR A 37 38.78 -7.87 -0.49
CA TYR A 37 37.70 -7.53 0.44
C TYR A 37 37.12 -8.77 1.10
N THR A 38 36.87 -8.71 2.41
CA THR A 38 36.24 -9.80 3.17
C THR A 38 35.28 -9.25 4.23
N ILE A 39 34.35 -10.09 4.70
CA ILE A 39 33.57 -9.82 5.92
C ILE A 39 34.41 -10.36 7.08
N ALA A 40 34.80 -9.48 8.00
CA ALA A 40 35.67 -9.78 9.14
C ALA A 40 34.88 -10.11 10.42
N GLY A 41 33.59 -9.82 10.47
CA GLY A 41 32.74 -10.08 11.62
C GLY A 41 31.49 -9.20 11.61
N GLY A 42 30.97 -8.90 12.79
CA GLY A 42 29.68 -8.24 13.00
C GLY A 42 28.64 -9.24 13.53
N VAL A 43 27.65 -8.72 14.23
CA VAL A 43 26.58 -9.53 14.82
C VAL A 43 25.75 -10.20 13.72
N ASP A 44 25.54 -9.50 12.60
CA ASP A 44 24.75 -9.99 11.47
C ASP A 44 25.62 -10.44 10.28
N ALA A 45 26.91 -10.72 10.50
CA ALA A 45 27.85 -11.09 9.44
C ALA A 45 27.36 -12.22 8.52
N GLY A 46 26.65 -13.20 9.10
CA GLY A 46 26.09 -14.34 8.37
C GLY A 46 24.94 -13.98 7.40
N ARG A 47 24.42 -12.75 7.47
CA ARG A 47 23.40 -12.22 6.57
C ARG A 47 23.99 -11.59 5.31
N PHE A 48 25.31 -11.44 5.22
CA PHE A 48 25.98 -10.75 4.11
C PHE A 48 26.96 -11.64 3.34
N THR A 49 27.22 -11.21 2.11
CA THR A 49 28.31 -11.66 1.25
C THR A 49 29.05 -10.44 0.71
N ILE A 50 30.35 -10.59 0.42
CA ILE A 50 31.14 -9.54 -0.24
C ILE A 50 31.94 -10.14 -1.39
N ASN A 51 31.93 -9.47 -2.54
CA ASN A 51 32.80 -9.85 -3.65
C ASN A 51 34.26 -9.48 -3.32
N PRO A 52 35.20 -10.44 -3.30
CA PRO A 52 36.55 -10.18 -2.82
C PRO A 52 37.38 -9.29 -3.75
N VAL A 53 36.97 -9.11 -5.01
CA VAL A 53 37.67 -8.30 -6.01
C VAL A 53 37.03 -6.93 -6.15
N THR A 54 35.70 -6.87 -6.20
CA THR A 54 34.98 -5.61 -6.46
C THR A 54 34.56 -4.88 -5.18
N GLY A 55 34.55 -5.56 -4.04
CA GLY A 55 34.07 -5.02 -2.76
C GLY A 55 32.54 -4.85 -2.69
N GLN A 56 31.78 -5.38 -3.65
CA GLN A 56 30.32 -5.34 -3.61
C GLN A 56 29.81 -6.14 -2.42
N LEU A 57 29.23 -5.44 -1.43
CA LEU A 57 28.59 -6.01 -0.25
C LEU A 57 27.09 -6.20 -0.56
N SER A 58 26.55 -7.37 -0.24
CA SER A 58 25.14 -7.69 -0.46
C SER A 58 24.60 -8.62 0.61
N PHE A 59 23.32 -8.52 0.92
CA PHE A 59 22.63 -9.52 1.72
C PHE A 59 22.58 -10.88 1.01
N VAL A 60 22.58 -11.96 1.79
CA VAL A 60 22.36 -13.34 1.32
C VAL A 60 20.90 -13.54 0.87
N ALA A 61 19.96 -12.99 1.63
CA ALA A 61 18.53 -12.92 1.33
C ALA A 61 18.07 -11.47 1.48
N ALA A 62 17.14 -11.01 0.64
CA ALA A 62 16.63 -9.64 0.77
C ALA A 62 16.06 -9.43 2.18
N PRO A 63 16.38 -8.32 2.86
CA PRO A 63 15.78 -8.00 4.14
C PRO A 63 14.31 -7.62 3.94
N ASP A 64 13.53 -7.89 4.97
CA ASP A 64 12.10 -7.60 5.14
C ASP A 64 12.02 -6.79 6.45
N PHE A 65 11.45 -5.58 6.38
CA PHE A 65 11.42 -4.63 7.47
C PHE A 65 10.44 -5.06 8.56
N GLU A 66 9.34 -5.70 8.18
CA GLU A 66 8.30 -6.22 9.05
C GLU A 66 8.73 -7.52 9.76
N ALA A 67 9.59 -8.31 9.11
CA ALA A 67 10.21 -9.52 9.65
C ALA A 67 11.75 -9.43 9.69
N PRO A 68 12.31 -8.53 10.52
CA PRO A 68 13.76 -8.31 10.56
C PRO A 68 14.48 -9.60 10.95
N ALA A 69 15.49 -9.94 10.16
CA ALA A 69 16.32 -11.13 10.34
C ALA A 69 17.66 -10.82 10.99
N ASP A 70 17.90 -9.56 11.37
CA ASP A 70 18.99 -9.16 12.25
C ASP A 70 18.82 -9.80 13.63
N SER A 71 19.85 -9.67 14.45
CA SER A 71 19.94 -10.46 15.67
C SER A 71 19.08 -9.93 16.81
N ASP A 72 18.68 -8.66 16.77
CA ASP A 72 17.89 -7.99 17.80
C ASP A 72 16.55 -7.41 17.32
N GLY A 73 16.24 -7.50 16.02
CA GLY A 73 14.92 -7.20 15.45
C GLY A 73 14.65 -5.72 15.22
N ASP A 74 15.67 -4.88 15.10
CA ASP A 74 15.52 -3.41 15.08
C ASP A 74 15.70 -2.77 13.69
N ASN A 75 15.93 -3.58 12.66
CA ASN A 75 16.22 -3.19 11.27
C ASN A 75 17.57 -2.48 11.07
N LEU A 76 18.51 -2.67 11.99
CA LEU A 76 19.88 -2.16 11.93
C LEU A 76 20.89 -3.30 11.90
N TYR A 77 21.22 -3.76 10.69
CA TYR A 77 22.16 -4.86 10.52
C TYR A 77 23.60 -4.39 10.67
N GLU A 78 24.40 -5.04 11.53
CA GLU A 78 25.79 -4.67 11.75
C GLU A 78 26.78 -5.70 11.21
N VAL A 79 27.59 -5.24 10.26
CA VAL A 79 28.62 -6.05 9.59
C VAL A 79 29.96 -5.34 9.62
N ILE A 80 31.02 -6.07 9.93
CA ILE A 80 32.40 -5.57 9.89
C ILE A 80 33.03 -6.05 8.58
N VAL A 81 33.37 -5.11 7.71
CA VAL A 81 34.07 -5.38 6.45
C VAL A 81 35.56 -5.09 6.60
N SER A 82 36.39 -5.76 5.81
CA SER A 82 37.83 -5.52 5.78
C SER A 82 38.37 -5.45 4.36
N ALA A 83 39.38 -4.61 4.18
CA ALA A 83 40.17 -4.52 2.96
C ALA A 83 41.64 -4.79 3.30
N SER A 84 42.28 -5.71 2.58
CA SER A 84 43.69 -6.06 2.78
C SER A 84 44.47 -6.07 1.48
N ASP A 85 45.72 -5.62 1.55
CA ASP A 85 46.71 -5.76 0.47
C ASP A 85 47.65 -6.97 0.66
N GLY A 86 47.36 -7.83 1.64
CA GLY A 86 48.19 -8.97 2.02
C GLY A 86 49.28 -8.65 3.05
N SER A 87 49.56 -7.37 3.33
CA SER A 87 50.50 -6.94 4.39
C SER A 87 49.82 -6.13 5.49
N PHE A 88 48.90 -5.25 5.10
CA PHE A 88 48.09 -4.43 5.98
C PHE A 88 46.61 -4.76 5.80
N THR A 89 45.85 -4.59 6.87
CA THR A 89 44.40 -4.77 6.86
C THR A 89 43.77 -3.54 7.51
N ASP A 90 42.70 -3.07 6.91
CA ASP A 90 41.86 -2.03 7.46
C ASP A 90 40.42 -2.55 7.58
N THR A 91 39.74 -2.17 8.66
CA THR A 91 38.40 -2.69 9.01
C THR A 91 37.44 -1.55 9.26
N GLN A 92 36.20 -1.70 8.83
CA GLN A 92 35.11 -0.75 9.06
C GLN A 92 33.86 -1.52 9.47
N THR A 93 33.26 -1.14 10.60
CA THR A 93 31.90 -1.55 10.95
C THR A 93 30.92 -0.73 10.13
N LEU A 94 29.98 -1.41 9.48
CA LEU A 94 28.88 -0.82 8.74
C LEU A 94 27.57 -1.14 9.46
N ASN A 95 26.86 -0.08 9.83
CA ASN A 95 25.48 -0.16 10.29
C ASN A 95 24.58 0.05 9.07
N VAL A 96 23.89 -1.00 8.66
CA VAL A 96 23.01 -1.02 7.49
C VAL A 96 21.57 -0.93 7.99
N SER A 97 21.02 0.28 7.94
CA SER A 97 19.61 0.50 8.25
C SER A 97 18.75 0.09 7.08
N VAL A 98 17.83 -0.84 7.31
CA VAL A 98 16.77 -1.19 6.36
C VAL A 98 15.60 -0.26 6.62
N GLY A 99 15.12 0.38 5.57
CA GLY A 99 13.93 1.21 5.60
C GLY A 99 12.76 0.49 4.95
N ASP A 100 11.62 0.57 5.63
CA ASP A 100 10.30 0.22 5.13
C ASP A 100 10.02 0.89 3.76
N ARG A 101 9.51 0.11 2.80
CA ARG A 101 9.07 0.55 1.48
C ARG A 101 7.57 0.78 1.39
N SER A 102 6.82 0.60 2.47
CA SER A 102 5.38 0.78 2.54
C SER A 102 4.97 2.14 1.97
N VAL A 103 4.35 2.07 0.80
CA VAL A 103 3.49 3.13 0.29
C VAL A 103 2.08 2.66 0.56
N ALA A 104 1.31 3.38 1.38
CA ALA A 104 -0.09 3.04 1.63
C ALA A 104 -0.79 2.64 0.32
N ALA A 105 -1.62 1.59 0.39
CA ALA A 105 -2.31 1.08 -0.78
C ALA A 105 -2.96 2.23 -1.55
N ARG A 106 -2.96 2.14 -2.88
CA ARG A 106 -3.41 3.24 -3.73
C ARG A 106 -4.38 2.77 -4.78
N LEU A 107 -5.60 3.28 -4.73
CA LEU A 107 -6.58 3.18 -5.80
C LEU A 107 -6.49 4.42 -6.69
N ILE A 108 -6.34 4.22 -7.99
CA ILE A 108 -6.50 5.25 -9.02
C ILE A 108 -7.83 4.97 -9.70
N ALA A 109 -8.83 5.81 -9.41
CA ALA A 109 -10.18 5.68 -9.94
C ALA A 109 -10.32 6.55 -11.20
N PRO A 110 -10.39 5.97 -12.42
CA PRO A 110 -10.60 6.76 -13.63
C PRO A 110 -12.01 7.37 -13.67
N ASP A 111 -12.25 8.24 -14.65
CA ASP A 111 -13.59 8.73 -14.99
C ASP A 111 -14.54 7.55 -15.24
N GLY A 112 -15.75 7.64 -14.68
CA GLY A 112 -16.78 6.60 -14.78
C GLY A 112 -16.61 5.46 -13.77
N PHE A 113 -15.52 5.42 -12.99
CA PHE A 113 -15.29 4.32 -12.05
C PHE A 113 -16.36 4.27 -10.95
N ALA A 114 -16.97 3.10 -10.80
CA ALA A 114 -17.83 2.75 -9.68
C ALA A 114 -17.30 1.51 -8.97
N GLY A 115 -17.00 1.62 -7.68
CA GLY A 115 -16.43 0.51 -6.92
C GLY A 115 -16.21 0.86 -5.45
N GLY A 116 -15.79 -0.14 -4.68
CA GLY A 116 -15.60 0.00 -3.24
C GLY A 116 -14.15 -0.14 -2.79
N ILE A 117 -13.83 0.55 -1.70
CA ILE A 117 -12.51 0.47 -1.08
C ILE A 117 -12.61 0.57 0.44
N GLY A 118 -11.82 -0.23 1.14
CA GLY A 118 -11.75 -0.30 2.60
C GLY A 118 -10.32 -0.27 3.14
N GLY A 119 -10.21 -0.23 4.46
CA GLY A 119 -8.95 -0.29 5.19
C GLY A 119 -8.06 0.95 5.02
N THR A 120 -6.75 0.77 4.87
CA THR A 120 -5.81 1.90 4.77
C THR A 120 -5.41 2.14 3.32
N THR A 121 -6.11 3.06 2.65
CA THR A 121 -5.97 3.29 1.21
C THR A 121 -6.00 4.77 0.84
N ALA A 122 -5.05 5.21 0.01
CA ALA A 122 -5.12 6.47 -0.71
C ALA A 122 -5.94 6.29 -2.00
N VAL A 123 -6.95 7.14 -2.22
CA VAL A 123 -7.79 7.09 -3.42
C VAL A 123 -7.54 8.36 -4.24
N PHE A 124 -7.16 8.19 -5.49
CA PHE A 124 -6.93 9.29 -6.43
C PHE A 124 -8.10 9.37 -7.39
N LEU A 125 -8.84 10.47 -7.28
CA LEU A 125 -9.95 10.83 -8.15
C LEU A 125 -9.43 11.75 -9.27
N THR A 126 -10.15 11.74 -10.38
CA THR A 126 -9.96 12.68 -11.50
C THR A 126 -10.89 13.88 -11.33
N SER A 127 -11.09 14.64 -12.40
CA SER A 127 -12.12 15.68 -12.48
C SER A 127 -13.41 15.21 -13.14
N GLY A 128 -13.47 13.94 -13.57
CA GLY A 128 -14.66 13.30 -14.12
C GLY A 128 -15.61 12.86 -13.00
N PHE A 129 -16.48 11.91 -13.32
CA PHE A 129 -17.37 11.28 -12.35
C PHE A 129 -16.70 10.05 -11.72
N GLN A 130 -16.80 9.90 -10.40
CA GLN A 130 -16.52 8.67 -9.67
C GLN A 130 -17.62 8.35 -8.66
N ASP A 131 -17.92 7.06 -8.49
CA ASP A 131 -18.78 6.54 -7.42
C ASP A 131 -17.99 5.60 -6.51
N ILE A 132 -17.53 6.14 -5.37
CA ILE A 132 -16.69 5.42 -4.41
C ILE A 132 -17.52 4.95 -3.22
N ARG A 133 -17.65 3.63 -3.09
CA ARG A 133 -18.21 2.98 -1.90
C ARG A 133 -17.12 2.81 -0.82
N ILE A 134 -17.35 3.38 0.35
CA ILE A 134 -16.52 3.17 1.53
C ILE A 134 -16.95 1.83 2.15
N ILE A 135 -16.04 0.87 2.14
CA ILE A 135 -16.22 -0.41 2.81
C ILE A 135 -15.76 -0.23 4.25
N ASP A 136 -16.68 -0.45 5.19
CA ASP A 136 -16.41 -0.31 6.62
C ASP A 136 -15.42 -1.37 7.08
N ALA A 137 -14.24 -0.90 7.51
CA ALA A 137 -13.15 -1.71 8.03
C ALA A 137 -12.14 -0.79 8.74
N PRO A 138 -11.50 -1.25 9.83
CA PRO A 138 -10.49 -0.47 10.54
C PRO A 138 -9.43 0.09 9.58
N GLY A 139 -9.29 1.41 9.55
CA GLY A 139 -8.35 2.04 8.63
C GLY A 139 -8.65 3.49 8.29
N ARG A 140 -7.80 4.01 7.40
CA ARG A 140 -7.89 5.39 6.92
C ARG A 140 -7.94 5.42 5.40
N ILE A 141 -8.99 6.01 4.87
CA ILE A 141 -9.14 6.24 3.44
C ILE A 141 -8.86 7.72 3.17
N ALA A 142 -7.89 8.02 2.33
CA ALA A 142 -7.52 9.39 1.96
C ALA A 142 -7.87 9.64 0.49
N LEU A 143 -9.02 10.27 0.23
CA LEU A 143 -9.42 10.68 -1.12
C LEU A 143 -8.65 11.94 -1.50
N SER A 144 -8.13 12.00 -2.72
CA SER A 144 -7.34 13.10 -3.26
C SER A 144 -7.64 13.29 -4.75
N GLY A 145 -7.07 14.32 -5.36
CA GLY A 145 -7.35 14.68 -6.75
C GLY A 145 -8.19 15.94 -6.87
N ALA A 146 -8.95 16.05 -7.96
CA ALA A 146 -9.77 17.23 -8.28
C ALA A 146 -11.26 16.88 -8.28
N PRO A 147 -11.84 16.42 -7.15
CA PRO A 147 -13.20 15.93 -7.13
C PRO A 147 -14.19 17.00 -7.63
N GLY A 148 -15.12 16.57 -8.47
CA GLY A 148 -16.14 17.40 -9.11
C GLY A 148 -17.50 17.31 -8.42
N GLY A 149 -18.46 18.10 -8.90
CA GLY A 149 -19.85 18.15 -8.39
C GLY A 149 -20.64 16.84 -8.53
N ASP A 150 -20.20 15.97 -9.43
CA ASP A 150 -20.91 14.75 -9.78
C ASP A 150 -20.39 13.52 -9.02
N ASP A 151 -19.24 13.63 -8.34
CA ASP A 151 -18.69 12.52 -7.56
C ASP A 151 -19.63 12.10 -6.43
N ILE A 152 -19.64 10.79 -6.17
CA ILE A 152 -20.43 10.15 -5.14
C ILE A 152 -19.49 9.40 -4.20
N ILE A 153 -19.59 9.69 -2.90
CA ILE A 153 -18.93 8.92 -1.83
C ILE A 153 -20.02 8.27 -0.99
N ARG A 154 -20.07 6.93 -0.97
CA ARG A 154 -21.12 6.16 -0.29
C ARG A 154 -20.62 5.53 1.00
N PHE A 155 -21.41 5.64 2.05
CA PHE A 155 -21.20 5.01 3.35
C PHE A 155 -22.34 4.03 3.63
N ALA A 156 -22.04 2.89 4.26
CA ALA A 156 -23.02 1.82 4.49
C ALA A 156 -24.06 2.16 5.60
N GLY A 157 -23.69 3.00 6.57
CA GLY A 157 -24.53 3.36 7.71
C GLY A 157 -25.36 4.64 7.52
N ALA A 158 -26.25 4.92 8.47
CA ALA A 158 -26.94 6.20 8.56
C ALA A 158 -25.96 7.31 8.98
N ALA A 159 -26.21 8.55 8.57
CA ALA A 159 -25.33 9.67 8.86
C ALA A 159 -25.05 9.87 10.37
N SER A 160 -26.01 9.56 11.24
CA SER A 160 -25.87 9.65 12.69
C SER A 160 -24.86 8.68 13.31
N ALA A 161 -24.43 7.65 12.58
CA ALA A 161 -23.32 6.77 12.99
C ALA A 161 -21.94 7.42 12.79
N TYR A 162 -21.88 8.52 12.02
CA TYR A 162 -20.64 9.17 11.65
C TYR A 162 -20.47 10.51 12.35
N THR A 163 -19.21 10.85 12.57
CA THR A 163 -18.76 12.18 12.97
C THR A 163 -18.14 12.91 11.79
N ILE A 164 -18.23 14.23 11.78
CA ILE A 164 -17.60 15.12 10.81
C ILE A 164 -16.63 16.07 11.53
N THR A 165 -15.41 16.19 11.00
CA THR A 165 -14.38 17.12 11.49
C THR A 165 -13.71 17.82 10.32
N ARG A 166 -13.44 19.12 10.44
CA ARG A 166 -12.64 19.87 9.48
C ARG A 166 -11.16 19.72 9.81
N VAL A 167 -10.38 19.35 8.81
CA VAL A 167 -8.91 19.26 8.87
C VAL A 167 -8.31 20.06 7.72
N GLY A 168 -7.93 21.31 7.99
CA GLY A 168 -7.45 22.24 6.96
C GLY A 168 -8.52 22.54 5.91
N SER A 169 -8.23 22.16 4.66
CA SER A 169 -9.13 22.26 3.49
C SER A 169 -9.95 20.99 3.22
N ARG A 170 -9.85 19.99 4.12
CA ARG A 170 -10.55 18.72 4.01
C ARG A 170 -11.60 18.58 5.10
N VAL A 171 -12.49 17.62 4.88
CA VAL A 171 -13.37 17.08 5.90
C VAL A 171 -13.01 15.63 6.15
N GLU A 172 -12.96 15.25 7.42
CA GLU A 172 -12.91 13.86 7.86
C GLU A 172 -14.29 13.40 8.29
N ILE A 173 -14.74 12.26 7.76
CA ILE A 173 -15.93 11.53 8.18
C ILE A 173 -15.47 10.22 8.82
N ALA A 174 -15.96 9.89 10.03
CA ALA A 174 -15.52 8.70 10.76
C ALA A 174 -16.62 8.11 11.65
N ASP A 175 -16.71 6.78 11.72
CA ASP A 175 -17.63 6.00 12.58
C ASP A 175 -16.94 5.37 13.80
N GLY A 176 -15.60 5.43 13.89
CA GLY A 176 -14.83 5.05 15.07
C GLY A 176 -13.50 4.41 14.68
N ASP A 177 -13.57 3.36 13.88
CA ASP A 177 -12.44 2.60 13.33
C ASP A 177 -12.21 2.88 11.84
N THR A 178 -13.25 3.23 11.07
CA THR A 178 -13.11 3.77 9.71
C THR A 178 -13.02 5.29 9.75
N ARG A 179 -12.02 5.85 9.05
CA ARG A 179 -11.91 7.31 8.85
C ARG A 179 -11.63 7.65 7.40
N VAL A 180 -12.45 8.52 6.83
CA VAL A 180 -12.35 8.96 5.44
C VAL A 180 -12.02 10.45 5.38
N SER A 181 -10.89 10.80 4.76
CA SER A 181 -10.48 12.18 4.52
C SER A 181 -10.84 12.59 3.10
N ILE A 182 -11.77 13.55 2.98
CA ILE A 182 -12.37 13.99 1.72
C ILE A 182 -11.92 15.43 1.42
N PRO A 183 -11.33 15.71 0.24
CA PRO A 183 -11.10 17.09 -0.20
C PRO A 183 -12.45 17.73 -0.50
N VAL A 184 -12.69 18.95 -0.02
CA VAL A 184 -13.93 19.67 -0.37
C VAL A 184 -13.67 20.52 -1.61
N SER A 185 -14.41 20.26 -2.68
CA SER A 185 -14.34 21.04 -3.91
C SER A 185 -15.34 22.21 -3.90
N PRO A 186 -15.10 23.27 -4.68
CA PRO A 186 -16.07 24.36 -4.86
C PRO A 186 -17.38 23.90 -5.52
N THR A 187 -17.35 22.82 -6.31
CA THR A 187 -18.51 22.25 -6.99
C THR A 187 -19.37 21.36 -6.09
N GLY A 188 -18.90 21.06 -4.88
CA GLY A 188 -19.52 20.09 -3.98
C GLY A 188 -19.18 18.66 -4.36
N ILE A 189 -19.52 17.72 -3.47
CA ILE A 189 -19.40 16.27 -3.65
C ILE A 189 -20.65 15.64 -3.03
N ASN A 190 -21.24 14.65 -3.69
CA ASN A 190 -22.38 13.92 -3.13
C ASN A 190 -21.87 12.91 -2.10
N VAL A 191 -22.40 12.95 -0.88
CA VAL A 191 -22.11 11.99 0.18
C VAL A 191 -23.40 11.25 0.51
N VAL A 192 -23.39 9.94 0.30
CA VAL A 192 -24.56 9.08 0.45
C VAL A 192 -24.42 8.26 1.72
N PHE A 193 -25.43 8.34 2.57
CA PHE A 193 -25.61 7.46 3.72
C PHE A 193 -26.89 6.63 3.53
N ALA A 194 -27.10 5.63 4.38
CA ALA A 194 -28.32 4.81 4.35
C ALA A 194 -29.62 5.63 4.53
N ASP A 195 -29.55 6.77 5.22
CA ASP A 195 -30.68 7.67 5.46
C ASP A 195 -30.78 8.82 4.43
N GLY A 196 -29.94 8.82 3.39
CA GLY A 196 -30.07 9.72 2.24
C GLY A 196 -28.80 10.50 1.88
N VAL A 197 -28.92 11.33 0.85
CA VAL A 197 -27.80 12.09 0.27
C VAL A 197 -27.59 13.42 1.01
N ARG A 198 -26.34 13.86 1.12
CA ARG A 198 -25.95 15.23 1.50
C ARG A 198 -24.86 15.72 0.58
N THR A 199 -24.80 17.02 0.36
CA THR A 199 -23.71 17.64 -0.39
C THR A 199 -22.61 18.09 0.57
N LEU A 200 -21.39 17.63 0.36
CA LEU A 200 -20.20 18.18 1.01
C LEU A 200 -19.65 19.32 0.16
N ALA A 201 -19.74 20.56 0.62
CA ALA A 201 -19.39 21.73 -0.18
C ALA A 201 -18.76 22.86 0.62
N ILE A 202 -18.16 23.82 -0.11
CA ILE A 202 -17.74 25.11 0.43
C ILE A 202 -18.92 26.09 0.28
N VAL A 203 -19.46 26.58 1.39
CA VAL A 203 -20.51 27.61 1.40
C VAL A 203 -20.01 28.83 2.17
N GLY A 204 -19.77 29.91 1.43
CA GLY A 204 -19.02 31.06 1.96
C GLY A 204 -17.59 30.64 2.31
N SER A 205 -17.21 30.74 3.59
CA SER A 205 -15.92 30.30 4.13
C SER A 205 -15.99 28.96 4.89
N ASN A 206 -17.18 28.35 4.94
CA ASN A 206 -17.44 27.14 5.70
C ASN A 206 -17.34 25.91 4.79
N LEU A 207 -16.70 24.85 5.31
CA LEU A 207 -16.83 23.51 4.77
C LEU A 207 -18.02 22.89 5.50
N GLN A 208 -19.01 22.40 4.77
CA GLN A 208 -20.25 21.88 5.37
C GLN A 208 -20.77 20.65 4.65
N ILE A 209 -21.44 19.78 5.39
CA ILE A 209 -22.23 18.67 4.86
C ILE A 209 -23.71 19.01 4.99
N GLY A 210 -24.39 19.14 3.85
CA GLY A 210 -25.71 19.75 3.78
C GLY A 210 -25.75 21.10 4.49
N SER A 211 -26.61 21.23 5.50
CA SER A 211 -26.72 22.44 6.33
C SER A 211 -25.77 22.51 7.53
N GLN A 212 -24.93 21.51 7.77
CA GLN A 212 -24.07 21.41 8.97
C GLN A 212 -22.63 21.80 8.67
N VAL A 213 -22.14 22.85 9.34
CA VAL A 213 -20.73 23.29 9.24
C VAL A 213 -19.80 22.31 9.95
N ALA A 214 -18.77 21.87 9.25
CA ALA A 214 -17.67 21.11 9.82
C ALA A 214 -16.70 22.04 10.57
N THR A 215 -16.40 21.68 11.82
CA THR A 215 -15.45 22.43 12.68
C THR A 215 -14.24 21.58 13.00
N ASN A 216 -13.21 22.15 13.62
CA ASN A 216 -12.02 21.41 14.07
C ASN A 216 -12.29 20.47 15.27
N THR A 217 -13.53 20.43 15.77
CA THR A 217 -13.99 19.47 16.78
C THR A 217 -14.96 18.49 16.12
N ALA A 218 -14.73 17.20 16.35
CA ALA A 218 -15.61 16.14 15.86
C ALA A 218 -17.02 16.31 16.39
N ALA A 219 -18.00 16.25 15.48
CA ALA A 219 -19.42 16.32 15.82
C ALA A 219 -20.19 15.26 15.03
N VAL A 220 -21.21 14.65 15.63
CA VAL A 220 -22.11 13.72 14.93
C VAL A 220 -22.77 14.43 13.75
N ILE A 221 -22.94 13.74 12.62
CA ILE A 221 -23.66 14.30 11.48
C ILE A 221 -25.17 14.30 11.77
N THR A 222 -25.76 15.48 11.81
CA THR A 222 -27.18 15.73 12.08
C THR A 222 -27.89 16.45 10.94
N ALA A 223 -27.15 16.84 9.88
CA ALA A 223 -27.74 17.43 8.68
C ALA A 223 -28.79 16.49 8.06
N PRO A 224 -30.00 17.01 7.75
CA PRO A 224 -31.03 16.22 7.09
C PRO A 224 -30.57 15.82 5.68
N ALA A 225 -31.17 14.75 5.15
CA ALA A 225 -30.97 14.39 3.75
C ALA A 225 -31.50 15.49 2.82
N GLU A 226 -30.78 15.70 1.73
CA GLU A 226 -31.14 16.66 0.68
C GLU A 226 -31.89 15.93 -0.46
N PRO A 227 -32.94 16.53 -1.03
CA PRO A 227 -33.68 15.94 -2.14
C PRO A 227 -32.90 16.14 -3.46
N GLY A 228 -32.93 15.13 -4.33
CA GLY A 228 -32.38 15.22 -5.67
C GLY A 228 -31.95 13.84 -6.19
N PRO A 229 -32.01 13.59 -7.50
CA PRO A 229 -31.41 12.38 -8.06
C PRO A 229 -29.89 12.46 -7.93
N LEU A 230 -29.26 11.32 -7.66
CA LEU A 230 -27.82 11.17 -7.86
C LEU A 230 -27.52 11.10 -9.37
N PRO A 231 -26.35 11.58 -9.81
CA PRO A 231 -25.88 11.31 -11.17
C PRO A 231 -25.77 9.80 -11.42
N ASP A 232 -26.12 9.38 -12.63
CA ASP A 232 -25.94 8.00 -13.12
C ASP A 232 -24.99 8.05 -14.32
N LEU A 233 -23.70 8.19 -14.01
CA LEU A 233 -22.63 8.41 -14.97
C LEU A 233 -21.53 7.33 -14.86
N ALA A 234 -21.81 6.23 -14.17
CA ALA A 234 -20.89 5.12 -14.05
C ALA A 234 -20.68 4.45 -15.42
N ASP A 235 -19.43 4.22 -15.77
CA ASP A 235 -19.05 3.46 -16.95
C ASP A 235 -18.73 2.02 -16.50
N PRO A 236 -19.53 1.01 -16.92
CA PRO A 236 -19.29 -0.38 -16.52
C PRO A 236 -17.93 -0.91 -17.00
N ASP A 237 -17.34 -0.31 -18.03
CA ASP A 237 -16.03 -0.69 -18.57
C ASP A 237 -14.86 0.03 -17.87
N ALA A 238 -15.12 1.05 -17.03
CA ALA A 238 -14.09 1.78 -16.32
C ALA A 238 -13.45 0.90 -15.23
N ARG A 239 -12.14 0.65 -15.36
CA ARG A 239 -11.36 -0.15 -14.40
C ARG A 239 -10.47 0.71 -13.53
N GLY A 240 -10.65 0.61 -12.22
CA GLY A 240 -9.74 1.19 -11.24
C GLY A 240 -8.38 0.48 -11.28
N ARG A 241 -7.30 1.20 -10.97
CA ARG A 241 -5.99 0.58 -10.75
C ARG A 241 -5.65 0.61 -9.27
N LEU A 242 -5.65 -0.54 -8.63
CA LEU A 242 -5.26 -0.72 -7.24
C LEU A 242 -3.82 -1.20 -7.15
N ILE A 243 -3.00 -0.47 -6.42
CA ILE A 243 -1.65 -0.86 -6.03
C ILE A 243 -1.74 -1.24 -4.55
N VAL A 244 -1.51 -2.50 -4.24
CA VAL A 244 -1.48 -3.02 -2.87
C VAL A 244 -0.06 -2.87 -2.34
N ALA A 245 0.06 -2.68 -1.03
CA ALA A 245 1.32 -2.68 -0.31
C ALA A 245 1.18 -3.58 0.91
N GLU A 246 2.33 -4.05 1.43
CA GLU A 246 2.38 -4.87 2.62
C GLU A 246 1.77 -4.18 3.84
N GLY A 247 1.23 -5.00 4.76
CA GLY A 247 0.69 -4.57 6.05
C GLY A 247 -0.60 -3.75 6.00
N SER A 248 -1.07 -3.36 4.82
CA SER A 248 -2.32 -2.61 4.65
C SER A 248 -3.46 -3.60 4.36
N PRO A 249 -4.40 -3.86 5.29
CA PRO A 249 -5.61 -4.57 4.93
C PRO A 249 -6.35 -3.72 3.91
N VAL A 250 -6.42 -4.19 2.67
CA VAL A 250 -7.19 -3.54 1.61
C VAL A 250 -8.40 -4.39 1.32
N ILE A 251 -9.57 -3.75 1.29
CA ILE A 251 -10.79 -4.40 0.82
C ILE A 251 -11.21 -3.70 -0.46
N VAL A 252 -11.54 -4.45 -1.51
CA VAL A 252 -11.87 -3.89 -2.81
C VAL A 252 -13.16 -4.50 -3.36
N ASP A 253 -13.89 -3.65 -4.08
CA ASP A 253 -15.07 -3.99 -4.86
C ASP A 253 -15.09 -3.22 -6.18
N GLY A 254 -15.78 -3.76 -7.17
CA GLY A 254 -15.97 -3.17 -8.49
C GLY A 254 -14.94 -3.65 -9.50
N ASN A 255 -14.85 -2.94 -10.62
CA ASN A 255 -14.03 -3.34 -11.75
C ASN A 255 -12.59 -2.84 -11.56
N VAL A 256 -11.67 -3.70 -11.12
CA VAL A 256 -10.32 -3.26 -10.67
C VAL A 256 -9.21 -4.12 -11.25
N ASP A 257 -8.13 -3.48 -11.68
CA ASP A 257 -6.83 -4.11 -11.96
C ASP A 257 -5.93 -3.96 -10.73
N VAL A 258 -5.50 -5.09 -10.15
CA VAL A 258 -4.71 -5.14 -8.93
C VAL A 258 -3.25 -5.44 -9.25
N PHE A 259 -2.36 -4.66 -8.64
CA PHE A 259 -0.92 -4.74 -8.75
C PHE A 259 -0.32 -4.85 -7.35
N GLY A 260 0.58 -5.80 -7.17
CA GLY A 260 1.36 -5.98 -5.94
C GLY A 260 2.79 -5.49 -6.14
N THR A 261 3.63 -5.69 -5.14
CA THR A 261 5.08 -5.61 -5.30
C THR A 261 5.63 -7.00 -5.62
N SER A 262 6.93 -7.14 -5.81
CA SER A 262 7.55 -8.43 -6.13
C SER A 262 8.30 -9.07 -4.97
N PHE A 263 8.26 -8.45 -3.77
CA PHE A 263 9.12 -8.82 -2.65
C PHE A 263 8.37 -8.90 -1.32
N ASP A 264 7.33 -8.08 -1.16
CA ASP A 264 6.63 -7.86 0.10
C ASP A 264 5.37 -8.75 0.14
N ALA A 265 4.93 -9.15 1.35
CA ALA A 265 3.76 -10.01 1.49
C ALA A 265 2.47 -9.20 1.42
N GLU A 266 1.81 -9.16 0.25
CA GLU A 266 0.59 -8.35 0.11
C GLU A 266 -0.68 -9.12 0.41
N THR A 267 -1.58 -8.48 1.16
CA THR A 267 -2.92 -9.01 1.42
C THR A 267 -3.98 -8.03 0.98
N PHE A 268 -4.95 -8.51 0.21
CA PHE A 268 -6.19 -7.76 -0.03
C PHE A 268 -7.37 -8.71 -0.09
N THR A 269 -8.57 -8.20 0.22
CA THR A 269 -9.83 -8.95 0.21
C THR A 269 -10.76 -8.40 -0.87
N ILE A 270 -11.38 -9.30 -1.62
CA ILE A 270 -12.36 -9.00 -2.66
C ILE A 270 -13.75 -9.27 -2.07
N VAL A 271 -14.65 -8.30 -2.19
CA VAL A 271 -16.04 -8.40 -1.70
C VAL A 271 -17.08 -8.23 -2.82
N GLY A 272 -16.64 -8.17 -4.09
CA GLY A 272 -17.51 -7.92 -5.23
C GLY A 272 -16.76 -7.47 -6.49
N GLY A 273 -17.40 -7.61 -7.65
CA GLY A 273 -16.96 -7.03 -8.91
C GLY A 273 -16.00 -7.88 -9.75
N ASP A 274 -15.46 -7.26 -10.81
CA ASP A 274 -14.51 -7.89 -11.73
C ASP A 274 -13.08 -7.44 -11.39
N VAL A 275 -12.32 -8.33 -10.76
CA VAL A 275 -10.97 -8.07 -10.29
C VAL A 275 -9.95 -8.84 -11.13
N ALA A 276 -8.94 -8.16 -11.65
CA ALA A 276 -7.87 -8.81 -12.41
C ALA A 276 -6.51 -8.54 -11.76
N ILE A 277 -5.82 -9.62 -11.38
CA ILE A 277 -4.42 -9.55 -10.94
C ILE A 277 -3.55 -9.40 -12.19
N ARG A 278 -2.72 -8.35 -12.24
CA ARG A 278 -1.91 -8.04 -13.44
C ARG A 278 -0.43 -8.32 -13.28
N GLY A 279 0.17 -8.05 -12.11
CA GLY A 279 1.60 -8.27 -11.86
C GLY A 279 1.99 -7.98 -10.41
N GLY A 280 3.16 -8.47 -9.99
CA GLY A 280 3.67 -8.34 -8.61
C GLY A 280 3.37 -9.58 -7.75
N PHE A 281 2.09 -9.98 -7.68
CA PHE A 281 1.47 -10.97 -6.78
C PHE A 281 1.92 -12.45 -6.86
N THR A 282 3.18 -12.73 -7.18
CA THR A 282 3.64 -14.10 -7.53
C THR A 282 4.98 -14.48 -6.93
N GLY A 283 5.47 -13.73 -5.94
CA GLY A 283 6.79 -13.89 -5.37
C GLY A 283 6.92 -13.64 -3.86
N GLY A 284 5.91 -13.04 -3.21
CA GLY A 284 5.99 -12.54 -1.83
C GLY A 284 5.20 -13.31 -0.77
N ASN A 285 4.66 -14.51 -1.04
CA ASN A 285 3.61 -15.16 -0.23
C ASN A 285 2.31 -14.35 -0.16
N ASP A 286 1.95 -13.76 -1.31
CA ASP A 286 0.79 -12.90 -1.40
C ASP A 286 -0.51 -13.64 -1.13
N THR A 287 -1.47 -12.92 -0.56
CA THR A 287 -2.75 -13.45 -0.12
C THR A 287 -3.92 -12.71 -0.79
N ILE A 288 -4.76 -13.47 -1.48
CA ILE A 288 -6.02 -12.99 -2.04
C ILE A 288 -7.16 -13.52 -1.18
N GLY A 289 -7.81 -12.61 -0.45
CA GLY A 289 -9.01 -12.88 0.33
C GLY A 289 -10.28 -12.80 -0.51
N PHE A 290 -11.22 -13.67 -0.20
CA PHE A 290 -12.60 -13.69 -0.68
C PHE A 290 -13.51 -13.64 0.54
N ASP A 291 -14.57 -12.87 0.47
CA ASP A 291 -15.50 -12.64 1.58
C ASP A 291 -16.40 -13.84 1.90
N GLU A 292 -16.75 -14.62 0.88
CA GLU A 292 -17.57 -15.82 1.02
C GLU A 292 -16.72 -17.11 1.17
N PRO A 293 -17.29 -18.21 1.70
CA PRO A 293 -16.58 -19.48 1.77
C PRO A 293 -16.29 -20.05 0.39
N ALA A 294 -15.26 -20.91 0.28
CA ALA A 294 -14.82 -21.47 -1.01
C ALA A 294 -15.93 -22.19 -1.80
N SER A 295 -16.95 -22.72 -1.11
CA SER A 295 -18.13 -23.34 -1.74
C SER A 295 -19.02 -22.38 -2.53
N ALA A 296 -18.88 -21.07 -2.31
CA ALA A 296 -19.59 -20.04 -3.07
C ALA A 296 -18.98 -19.77 -4.44
N TYR A 297 -17.76 -20.26 -4.69
CA TYR A 297 -17.02 -19.99 -5.92
C TYR A 297 -16.78 -21.24 -6.75
N THR A 298 -16.63 -21.01 -8.05
CA THR A 298 -16.13 -21.97 -9.02
C THR A 298 -14.77 -21.50 -9.53
N ALA A 299 -13.88 -22.43 -9.88
CA ALA A 299 -12.58 -22.11 -10.43
C ALA A 299 -12.37 -22.82 -11.78
N VAL A 300 -11.99 -22.06 -12.81
CA VAL A 300 -11.67 -22.60 -14.13
C VAL A 300 -10.35 -22.04 -14.64
N ARG A 301 -9.48 -22.93 -15.11
CA ARG A 301 -8.24 -22.51 -15.79
C ARG A 301 -8.53 -22.20 -17.25
N VAL A 302 -8.13 -21.02 -17.70
CA VAL A 302 -8.17 -20.60 -19.10
C VAL A 302 -6.80 -20.05 -19.49
N GLY A 303 -6.07 -20.81 -20.31
CA GLY A 303 -4.70 -20.47 -20.70
C GLY A 303 -3.75 -20.40 -19.50
N SER A 304 -3.15 -19.22 -19.32
CA SER A 304 -2.21 -18.92 -18.23
C SER A 304 -2.88 -18.31 -17.00
N ASN A 305 -4.20 -18.22 -16.96
CA ASN A 305 -4.94 -17.68 -15.82
C ASN A 305 -5.88 -18.72 -15.20
N VAL A 306 -6.13 -18.57 -13.91
CA VAL A 306 -7.27 -19.16 -13.20
C VAL A 306 -8.32 -18.07 -13.02
N PHE A 307 -9.56 -18.39 -13.36
CA PHE A 307 -10.73 -17.57 -13.12
C PHE A 307 -11.49 -18.14 -11.93
N ILE A 308 -11.77 -17.30 -10.93
CA ILE A 308 -12.60 -17.63 -9.77
C ILE A 308 -13.88 -16.80 -9.87
N GLU A 309 -15.04 -17.45 -9.86
CA GLU A 309 -16.34 -16.82 -10.12
C GLU A 309 -17.39 -17.28 -9.11
N GLY A 310 -18.14 -16.34 -8.53
CA GLY A 310 -19.22 -16.60 -7.58
C GLY A 310 -20.00 -15.32 -7.26
N GLY A 311 -21.33 -15.39 -7.22
CA GLY A 311 -22.17 -14.20 -7.01
C GLY A 311 -21.93 -13.11 -8.07
N ASP A 312 -21.60 -11.91 -7.61
CA ASP A 312 -21.19 -10.74 -8.42
C ASP A 312 -19.65 -10.63 -8.56
N THR A 313 -18.91 -11.58 -8.01
CA THR A 313 -17.44 -11.59 -7.99
C THR A 313 -16.88 -12.44 -9.12
N ARG A 314 -15.95 -11.86 -9.88
CA ARG A 314 -15.14 -12.52 -10.90
C ARG A 314 -13.70 -12.10 -10.74
N VAL A 315 -12.80 -13.06 -10.58
CA VAL A 315 -11.37 -12.80 -10.35
C VAL A 315 -10.52 -13.53 -11.38
N SER A 316 -9.64 -12.80 -12.07
CA SER A 316 -8.62 -13.37 -12.97
C SER A 316 -7.24 -13.35 -12.31
N ILE A 317 -6.67 -14.52 -12.07
CA ILE A 317 -5.39 -14.71 -11.39
C ILE A 317 -4.37 -15.36 -12.35
N PRO A 318 -3.25 -14.70 -12.69
CA PRO A 318 -2.16 -15.30 -13.46
C PRO A 318 -1.54 -16.48 -12.71
N ILE A 319 -1.28 -17.57 -13.42
CA ILE A 319 -0.56 -18.73 -12.89
C ILE A 319 0.93 -18.39 -12.86
N SER A 320 1.56 -18.62 -11.70
CA SER A 320 2.95 -18.31 -11.49
C SER A 320 3.69 -19.41 -10.70
N PRO A 321 5.04 -19.46 -10.76
CA PRO A 321 5.82 -20.44 -10.01
C PRO A 321 5.83 -20.21 -8.49
N GLY A 322 5.71 -18.96 -8.01
CA GLY A 322 5.70 -18.65 -6.58
C GLY A 322 4.37 -18.95 -5.89
N GLY A 323 3.30 -19.13 -6.67
CA GLY A 323 1.96 -19.35 -6.14
C GLY A 323 1.35 -18.10 -5.50
N VAL A 324 0.11 -18.23 -5.06
CA VAL A 324 -0.62 -17.22 -4.29
C VAL A 324 -1.50 -17.97 -3.29
N ILE A 325 -1.63 -17.44 -2.07
CA ILE A 325 -2.52 -18.00 -1.06
C ILE A 325 -3.92 -17.45 -1.31
N LEU A 326 -4.92 -18.34 -1.31
CA LEU A 326 -6.32 -17.94 -1.42
C LEU A 326 -7.00 -18.15 -0.07
N LEU A 327 -7.58 -17.10 0.49
CA LEU A 327 -8.34 -17.17 1.74
C LEU A 327 -9.81 -16.97 1.44
N PHE A 328 -10.68 -17.85 1.95
CA PHE A 328 -12.12 -17.80 1.70
C PHE A 328 -12.87 -17.72 3.02
N GLY A 329 -13.47 -16.57 3.32
CA GLY A 329 -14.15 -16.33 4.59
C GLY A 329 -13.25 -16.70 5.79
N SER A 330 -13.78 -17.47 6.73
CA SER A 330 -13.05 -17.95 7.91
C SER A 330 -12.12 -19.16 7.65
N ASP A 331 -12.06 -19.68 6.42
CA ASP A 331 -11.29 -20.89 6.09
C ASP A 331 -10.06 -20.52 5.22
N GLN A 332 -8.84 -20.78 5.71
CA GLN A 332 -7.64 -20.79 4.87
C GLN A 332 -7.55 -22.14 4.11
N ARG A 333 -7.30 -22.14 2.79
CA ARG A 333 -7.10 -23.38 2.00
C ARG A 333 -6.03 -23.26 0.93
#